data_AF-A0A352B9B4-F1
#
_entry.id   AF-A0A352B9B4-F1
#
_cell.length_a   1.000
_cell.length_b   1.000
_cell.length_c   1.000
_cell.angle_alpha   90.00
_cell.angle_beta   90.00
_cell.angle_gamma   90.00
#
_symmetry.space_group_name_H-M   'P 1'
#
loop_
_entity.id
_entity.type
_entity.pdbx_description
1 polymer ?
#
loop_
_entity_poly.entity_id
_entity_poly.type
_entity_poly.pdbx_seq_one_letter_code
_entity_poly.pdbx_strand_id
1 'polypeptide(L)'
;HGEDYRRQITTANKKGLAVFVTEWGTTKASGDGGVFEKETLEWTKFLAKKQISWANWSVNNKGEDSGVLKYNKDKRAEGGWKDEDLQPSGILVRQILRGEK
;
A
#
# COMPACT_ATOMS: atom_id res chain seq x y z
N HIS A 1 10.29 6.72 6.04
CA HIS A 1 9.57 8.02 6.16
C HIS A 1 8.34 7.83 7.04
N GLY A 2 7.85 8.87 7.72
CA GLY A 2 6.76 8.72 8.70
C GLY A 2 6.06 10.05 9.00
N GLU A 3 6.18 10.52 10.24
CA GLU A 3 5.41 11.67 10.74
C GLU A 3 5.55 12.94 9.89
N ASP A 4 6.73 13.22 9.35
CA ASP A 4 7.02 14.41 8.54
C ASP A 4 6.05 14.54 7.35
N TYR A 5 5.80 13.45 6.62
CA TYR A 5 4.87 13.46 5.49
C TYR A 5 3.41 13.55 5.96
N ARG A 6 3.04 12.97 7.11
CA ARG A 6 1.70 13.18 7.69
C ARG A 6 1.48 14.64 8.09
N ARG A 7 2.52 15.35 8.56
CA ARG A 7 2.46 16.79 8.85
C ARG A 7 2.33 17.62 7.58
N GLN A 8 3.00 17.25 6.49
CA GLN A 8 2.82 17.91 5.19
C GLN A 8 1.39 17.77 4.66
N ILE A 9 0.85 16.54 4.68
CA ILE A 9 -0.56 16.29 4.31
C ILE A 9 -1.52 17.11 5.19
N THR A 10 -1.29 17.11 6.50
CA THR A 10 -2.11 17.88 7.45
C THR A 10 -2.06 19.38 7.15
N THR A 11 -0.89 19.91 6.79
CA THR A 11 -0.73 21.31 6.39
C THR A 11 -1.49 21.62 5.11
N ALA A 12 -1.42 20.74 4.10
CA ALA A 12 -2.17 20.91 2.85
C ALA A 12 -3.69 20.93 3.09
N ASN A 13 -4.23 19.96 3.84
CA ASN A 13 -5.66 19.95 4.15
C ASN A 13 -6.10 21.15 5.00
N LYS A 14 -5.27 21.65 5.94
CA LYS A 14 -5.54 22.88 6.71
C LYS A 14 -5.64 24.13 5.82
N LYS A 15 -4.97 24.11 4.66
CA LYS A 15 -5.06 25.17 3.65
C LYS A 15 -6.21 24.95 2.65
N GLY A 16 -7.09 23.97 2.88
CA GLY A 16 -8.20 23.64 1.99
C GLY A 16 -7.79 22.90 0.72
N LEU A 17 -6.56 22.38 0.64
CA LEU A 17 -6.09 21.63 -0.52
C LEU A 17 -6.47 20.16 -0.40
N ALA A 18 -7.05 19.62 -1.48
CA ALA A 18 -7.29 18.19 -1.61
C ALA A 18 -5.96 17.44 -1.82
N VAL A 19 -5.90 16.23 -1.29
CA VAL A 19 -4.72 15.35 -1.41
C VAL A 19 -5.20 13.98 -1.87
N PHE A 20 -4.47 13.39 -2.79
CA PHE A 20 -4.59 11.98 -3.20
C PHE A 20 -3.20 11.36 -3.12
N VAL A 21 -3.06 10.20 -2.45
CA VAL A 21 -1.78 9.48 -2.37
C VAL A 21 -1.69 8.53 -3.56
N THR A 22 -1.12 9.00 -4.66
CA THR A 22 -1.07 8.23 -5.91
C THR A 22 -0.17 7.01 -5.83
N GLU A 23 0.75 6.96 -4.85
CA GLU A 23 1.63 5.82 -4.64
C GLU A 23 2.05 5.70 -3.17
N TRP A 24 2.04 4.46 -2.66
CA TRP A 24 2.66 4.08 -1.40
C TRP A 24 2.95 2.57 -1.38
N GLY A 25 3.92 2.12 -0.60
CA GLY A 25 4.28 0.71 -0.47
C GLY A 25 4.30 0.24 0.99
N THR A 26 4.22 -1.07 1.20
CA THR A 26 4.34 -1.71 2.52
C THR A 26 5.79 -1.92 2.94
N THR A 27 6.75 -1.59 2.07
CA THR A 27 8.18 -1.86 2.18
C THR A 27 9.00 -0.59 2.37
N LYS A 28 10.34 -0.68 2.30
CA LYS A 28 11.19 0.49 2.11
C LYS A 28 10.96 1.11 0.72
N ALA A 29 11.48 2.33 0.53
CA ALA A 29 11.41 3.06 -0.74
C ALA A 29 12.10 2.35 -1.92
N SER A 30 12.96 1.35 -1.66
CA SER A 30 13.53 0.51 -2.72
C SER A 30 12.55 -0.49 -3.33
N GLY A 31 11.35 -0.65 -2.74
CA GLY A 31 10.37 -1.69 -3.11
C GLY A 31 10.61 -3.04 -2.42
N ASP A 32 11.55 -3.09 -1.48
CA ASP A 32 12.07 -4.31 -0.85
C ASP A 32 12.41 -4.07 0.64
N GLY A 33 12.91 -5.10 1.33
CA GLY A 33 13.41 -5.03 2.71
C GLY A 33 12.37 -5.43 3.75
N GLY A 34 11.42 -6.27 3.37
CA GLY A 34 10.35 -6.78 4.20
C GLY A 34 9.10 -5.89 4.21
N VAL A 35 8.00 -6.49 4.69
CA VAL A 35 6.71 -5.80 4.92
C VAL A 35 6.68 -5.19 6.31
N PHE A 36 6.46 -3.88 6.38
CA PHE A 36 6.34 -3.09 7.61
C PHE A 36 4.85 -2.89 7.95
N GLU A 37 4.23 -3.93 8.48
CA GLU A 37 2.78 -3.95 8.73
C GLU A 37 2.32 -2.86 9.71
N LYS A 38 3.04 -2.67 10.82
CA LYS A 38 2.65 -1.68 11.85
C LYS A 38 2.61 -0.26 11.26
N GLU A 39 3.68 0.13 10.58
CA GLU A 39 3.80 1.43 9.93
C GLU A 39 2.78 1.59 8.80
N THR A 40 2.53 0.52 8.04
CA THR A 40 1.49 0.48 7.01
C THR A 40 0.13 0.80 7.60
N LEU A 41 -0.26 0.13 8.68
CA LEU A 41 -1.56 0.33 9.32
C LEU A 41 -1.68 1.72 9.96
N GLU A 42 -0.59 2.27 10.51
CA GLU A 42 -0.59 3.64 11.01
C GLU A 42 -0.87 4.66 9.89
N TRP A 43 -0.26 4.45 8.72
CA TRP A 43 -0.47 5.28 7.54
C TRP A 43 -1.88 5.17 6.97
N THR A 44 -2.37 3.95 6.74
CA THR A 44 -3.68 3.75 6.11
C THR A 44 -4.82 4.21 7.01
N LYS A 45 -4.71 4.05 8.34
CA LYS A 45 -5.65 4.63 9.31
C LYS A 45 -5.62 6.16 9.30
N PHE A 46 -4.45 6.77 9.18
CA PHE A 46 -4.33 8.21 9.03
C PHE A 46 -5.03 8.71 7.76
N LEU A 47 -4.80 8.06 6.62
CA LEU A 47 -5.43 8.41 5.34
C LEU A 47 -6.94 8.21 5.39
N ALA A 48 -7.42 7.11 5.96
CA ALA A 48 -8.84 6.83 6.15
C ALA A 48 -9.52 7.91 7.02
N LYS A 49 -8.91 8.28 8.16
CA LYS A 49 -9.42 9.36 9.04
C LYS A 49 -9.52 10.70 8.32
N LYS A 50 -8.64 10.95 7.35
CA LYS A 50 -8.61 12.17 6.54
C LYS A 50 -9.46 12.08 5.26
N GLN A 51 -10.09 10.94 4.99
CA GLN A 51 -10.83 10.67 3.75
C GLN A 51 -9.95 10.87 2.50
N ILE A 52 -8.67 10.49 2.59
CA ILE A 52 -7.72 10.59 1.48
C ILE A 52 -7.70 9.27 0.73
N SER A 53 -8.02 9.34 -0.55
CA SER A 53 -7.89 8.21 -1.47
C SER A 53 -6.42 7.93 -1.79
N TRP A 54 -6.13 6.66 -2.10
CA TRP A 54 -4.77 6.20 -2.32
C TRP A 54 -4.70 5.04 -3.31
N ALA A 55 -3.51 4.82 -3.87
CA ALA A 55 -3.19 3.65 -4.69
C ALA A 55 -1.88 3.00 -4.20
N ASN A 56 -1.92 1.69 -3.92
CA ASN A 56 -0.77 0.94 -3.45
C ASN A 56 0.12 0.49 -4.63
N TRP A 57 1.44 0.56 -4.42
CA TRP A 57 2.46 -0.04 -5.26
C TRP A 57 2.81 -1.46 -4.77
N SER A 58 2.71 -2.51 -5.59
CA SER A 58 2.09 -2.54 -6.93
C SER A 58 1.59 -3.92 -7.35
N VAL A 59 0.72 -3.93 -8.36
CA VAL A 59 0.27 -5.15 -9.03
C VAL A 59 1.39 -5.70 -9.92
N ASN A 60 2.32 -6.45 -9.33
CA ASN A 60 3.41 -7.11 -10.04
C ASN A 60 3.72 -8.50 -9.44
N ASN A 61 4.52 -9.27 -10.18
CA ASN A 61 5.03 -10.61 -9.83
C ASN A 61 6.56 -10.69 -9.97
N LYS A 62 7.26 -9.55 -9.83
CA LYS A 62 8.71 -9.39 -10.04
C LYS A 62 9.55 -10.15 -9.01
N GLY A 63 8.96 -10.43 -7.84
CA GLY A 63 9.65 -11.07 -6.72
C GLY A 63 10.30 -10.09 -5.74
N GLU A 64 10.02 -8.79 -5.86
CA GLU A 64 10.29 -7.80 -4.82
C GLU A 64 9.14 -7.78 -3.80
N ASP A 65 9.46 -7.48 -2.53
CA ASP A 65 8.50 -7.60 -1.41
C ASP A 65 7.28 -6.67 -1.54
N SER A 66 7.38 -5.57 -2.30
CA SER A 66 6.26 -4.62 -2.48
C SER A 66 5.19 -5.12 -3.44
N GLY A 67 5.48 -6.11 -4.28
CA GLY A 67 4.49 -6.66 -5.21
C GLY A 67 3.31 -7.30 -4.48
N VAL A 68 2.16 -7.42 -5.16
CA VAL A 68 1.00 -8.14 -4.58
C VAL A 68 1.04 -9.64 -4.84
N LEU A 69 1.67 -10.09 -5.94
CA LEU A 69 1.74 -11.49 -6.33
C LEU A 69 3.07 -12.12 -5.99
N LYS A 70 3.05 -13.41 -5.69
CA LYS A 70 4.26 -14.23 -5.61
C LYS A 70 5.05 -14.18 -6.93
N TYR A 71 6.36 -14.38 -6.82
CA TYR A 71 7.26 -14.38 -7.98
C TYR A 71 6.72 -15.26 -9.10
N ASN A 72 6.72 -14.74 -10.34
CA ASN A 72 6.29 -15.46 -11.55
C ASN A 72 4.83 -15.92 -11.58
N LYS A 73 3.97 -15.52 -10.63
CA LYS A 73 2.54 -15.85 -10.65
C LYS A 73 1.79 -15.01 -11.68
N ASP A 74 0.84 -15.64 -12.39
CA ASP A 74 -0.02 -15.00 -13.40
C ASP A 74 0.75 -14.18 -14.46
N LYS A 75 1.72 -14.83 -15.12
CA LYS A 75 2.53 -14.18 -16.19
C LYS A 75 1.72 -13.68 -17.38
N ARG A 76 0.48 -14.14 -17.51
CA ARG A 76 -0.43 -13.78 -18.62
C ARG A 76 -1.47 -12.73 -18.22
N ALA A 77 -1.45 -12.27 -16.96
CA ALA A 77 -2.40 -11.31 -16.42
C ALA A 77 -3.87 -11.74 -16.61
N GLU A 78 -4.15 -13.03 -16.43
CA GLU A 78 -5.49 -13.62 -16.56
C GLU A 78 -6.36 -13.34 -15.31
N GLY A 79 -5.74 -12.93 -14.19
CA GLY A 79 -6.44 -12.63 -12.94
C GLY A 79 -6.88 -13.89 -12.18
N GLY A 80 -7.98 -13.79 -11.44
CA GLY A 80 -8.54 -14.92 -10.68
C GLY A 80 -7.68 -15.39 -9.49
N TRP A 81 -6.86 -14.49 -8.93
CA TRP A 81 -5.90 -14.82 -7.88
C TRP A 81 -6.58 -15.30 -6.59
N LYS A 82 -6.01 -16.35 -6.02
CA LYS A 82 -6.37 -16.88 -4.71
C LYS A 82 -5.45 -16.30 -3.64
N ASP A 83 -5.82 -16.46 -2.36
CA ASP A 83 -4.99 -15.97 -1.26
C ASP A 83 -3.58 -16.63 -1.26
N GLU A 84 -3.46 -17.87 -1.75
CA GLU A 84 -2.19 -18.58 -1.95
C GLU A 84 -1.31 -17.99 -3.06
N ASP A 85 -1.85 -17.15 -3.93
CA ASP A 85 -1.12 -16.48 -5.01
C ASP A 85 -0.49 -15.17 -4.57
N LEU A 86 -0.94 -14.64 -3.43
CA LEU A 86 -0.52 -13.37 -2.89
C LEU A 86 0.76 -13.54 -2.06
N GLN A 87 1.64 -12.56 -2.16
CA GLN A 87 2.76 -12.42 -1.23
C GLN A 87 2.34 -11.58 0.00
N PRO A 88 3.15 -11.50 1.07
CA PRO A 88 2.74 -10.83 2.31
C PRO A 88 2.21 -9.40 2.12
N SER A 89 2.83 -8.60 1.24
CA SER A 89 2.35 -7.25 0.89
C SER A 89 0.94 -7.29 0.28
N GLY A 90 0.70 -8.17 -0.69
CA GLY A 90 -0.61 -8.34 -1.33
C GLY A 90 -1.71 -8.78 -0.37
N ILE A 91 -1.41 -9.69 0.58
CA ILE A 91 -2.35 -10.11 1.62
C ILE A 91 -2.74 -8.90 2.48
N LEU A 92 -1.75 -8.14 2.97
CA LEU A 92 -1.98 -6.98 3.82
C LEU A 92 -2.79 -5.89 3.11
N VAL A 93 -2.41 -5.53 1.88
CA VAL A 93 -3.11 -4.51 1.08
C VAL A 93 -4.54 -4.92 0.79
N ARG A 94 -4.79 -6.19 0.47
CA ARG A 94 -6.14 -6.71 0.24
C ARG A 94 -7.01 -6.61 1.49
N GLN A 95 -6.47 -6.92 2.66
CA GLN A 95 -7.19 -6.78 3.94
C GLN A 95 -7.59 -5.31 4.19
N ILE A 96 -6.65 -4.37 3.96
CA ILE A 96 -6.89 -2.94 4.11
C ILE A 96 -7.96 -2.45 3.11
N LEU A 97 -7.87 -2.83 1.84
CA LEU A 97 -8.86 -2.46 0.81
C LEU A 97 -10.28 -2.92 1.15
N ARG A 98 -10.41 -4.05 1.86
CA ARG A 98 -11.69 -4.63 2.26
C ARG A 98 -12.17 -4.17 3.64
N GLY A 99 -11.41 -3.32 4.33
CA GLY A 99 -11.74 -2.88 5.68
C GLY A 99 -11.60 -3.97 6.74
N GLU A 100 -10.82 -5.01 6.47
CA GLU A 100 -10.52 -6.09 7.41
C GLU A 100 -9.42 -5.68 8.42
N LYS A 101 -8.70 -4.58 8.16
CA LYS A 101 -7.64 -4.00 9.00
C LYS A 101 -7.64 -2.46 9.00
#